data_AF-A0A645ERU2-F1
#
_entry.id   AF-A0A645ERU2-F1
#
_cell.length_a   1.000
_cell.length_b   1.000
_cell.length_c   1.000
_cell.angle_alpha   90.00
_cell.angle_beta   90.00
_cell.angle_gamma   90.00
#
_symmetry.space_group_name_H-M   'P 1'
#
loop_
_entity.id
_entity.type
_entity.pdbx_description
1 polymer ?
#
loop_
_entity_poly.entity_id
_entity_poly.type
_entity_poly.pdbx_seq_one_letter_code
_entity_poly.pdbx_strand_id
1 'polypeptide(L)'
;MENSSKLVTIILMFIGGSPASTAGGIKTSTLAILILAVRTLIVGKENVEIFGRRISYRAVNKSLAVVFIGLFVVISGTMILSLTEPAQDFLTILFETVSAFGTVGLSLGMTSSMSNIGKILIIFTMFIGRVGSLTILLALASNEKKSLYNYPEEKVIVG
;
A
#
# COMPACT_ATOMS: atom_id res chain seq x y z
N MET A 1 23.58 9.01 -0.99
CA MET A 1 22.29 9.71 -0.81
C MET A 1 22.20 10.18 0.62
N GLU A 2 21.80 11.43 0.84
CA GLU A 2 21.41 11.89 2.17
C GLU A 2 20.14 11.18 2.66
N ASN A 3 19.97 11.10 3.98
CA ASN A 3 18.83 10.42 4.60
C ASN A 3 17.48 11.06 4.19
N SER A 4 17.45 12.39 4.03
CA SER A 4 16.28 13.12 3.54
C SER A 4 15.85 12.65 2.15
N SER A 5 16.80 12.50 1.22
CA SER A 5 16.50 12.01 -0.13
C SER A 5 15.99 10.57 -0.10
N LYS A 6 16.61 9.70 0.71
CA LYS A 6 16.17 8.30 0.84
C LYS A 6 14.72 8.21 1.33
N LEU A 7 14.35 9.02 2.32
CA LEU A 7 12.98 9.04 2.88
C LEU A 7 11.96 9.52 1.85
N VAL A 8 12.27 10.57 1.10
CA VAL A 8 11.41 11.03 0.00
C VAL A 8 11.25 9.94 -1.06
N THR A 9 12.34 9.28 -1.46
CA THR A 9 12.28 8.18 -2.42
C THR A 9 11.46 7.01 -1.87
N ILE A 10 11.57 6.65 -0.60
CA ILE A 10 10.75 5.62 0.04
C ILE A 10 9.25 5.93 -0.11
N ILE A 11 8.84 7.16 0.19
CA ILE A 11 7.43 7.57 0.05
C ILE A 11 6.99 7.44 -1.41
N LEU A 12 7.81 7.90 -2.36
CA LEU A 12 7.51 7.81 -3.78
C LEU A 12 7.51 6.37 -4.31
N MET A 13 8.31 5.45 -3.76
CA MET A 13 8.30 4.04 -4.14
C MET A 13 7.07 3.31 -3.60
N PHE A 14 6.60 3.71 -2.42
CA PHE A 14 5.36 3.19 -1.85
C PHE A 14 4.14 3.62 -2.66
N ILE A 15 4.15 4.87 -3.15
CA ILE A 15 3.20 5.41 -4.13
C ILE A 15 3.61 4.93 -5.53
N GLY A 16 3.20 3.72 -5.88
CA GLY A 16 3.49 3.11 -7.17
C GLY A 16 2.82 3.80 -8.37
N GLY A 17 2.70 3.07 -9.48
CA GLY A 17 2.17 3.62 -10.74
C GLY A 17 0.65 3.78 -10.79
N SER A 18 0.16 4.18 -11.97
CA SER A 18 -1.28 4.32 -12.27
C SER A 18 -2.02 2.96 -12.34
N PRO A 19 -3.36 2.94 -12.26
CA PRO A 19 -4.16 1.73 -12.47
C PRO A 19 -3.82 1.03 -13.79
N ALA A 20 -4.01 -0.29 -13.84
CA ALA A 20 -3.68 -1.13 -15.01
C ALA A 20 -2.21 -1.06 -15.50
N SER A 21 -1.33 -0.40 -14.75
CA SER A 21 0.11 -0.41 -15.00
C SER A 21 0.78 -1.69 -14.51
N THR A 22 1.97 -1.95 -15.05
CA THR A 22 2.92 -2.96 -14.61
C THR A 22 3.73 -2.54 -13.38
N ALA A 23 3.56 -1.35 -12.80
CA ALA A 23 4.24 -1.01 -11.54
C ALA A 23 3.53 -1.64 -10.33
N GLY A 24 4.27 -2.12 -9.32
CA GLY A 24 3.71 -2.60 -8.05
C GLY A 24 3.30 -1.47 -7.11
N GLY A 25 3.21 -1.78 -5.82
CA GLY A 25 2.92 -0.79 -4.77
C GLY A 25 1.48 -0.29 -4.76
N ILE A 26 1.26 0.82 -4.02
CA ILE A 26 -0.07 1.44 -3.93
C ILE A 26 -0.28 2.33 -5.14
N LYS A 27 -1.37 2.09 -5.87
CA LYS A 27 -1.67 2.85 -7.07
C LYS A 27 -1.96 4.31 -6.78
N THR A 28 -1.56 5.20 -7.68
CA THR A 28 -1.83 6.64 -7.57
C THR A 28 -3.32 6.96 -7.43
N SER A 29 -4.20 6.19 -8.07
CA SER A 29 -5.65 6.32 -7.94
C SER A 29 -6.15 6.02 -6.52
N THR A 30 -5.56 5.03 -5.85
CA THR A 30 -5.91 4.65 -4.47
C THR A 30 -5.60 5.81 -3.53
N LEU A 31 -4.41 6.39 -3.69
CA LEU A 31 -4.00 7.56 -2.93
C LEU A 31 -4.93 8.76 -3.21
N ALA A 32 -5.24 9.02 -4.48
CA ALA A 32 -6.13 10.12 -4.86
C ALA A 32 -7.54 9.96 -4.25
N ILE A 33 -8.12 8.76 -4.28
CA ILE A 33 -9.43 8.48 -3.67
C ILE A 33 -9.41 8.77 -2.17
N LEU A 34 -8.35 8.36 -1.45
CA LEU A 34 -8.23 8.60 -0.02
C LEU A 34 -8.04 10.08 0.31
N ILE A 35 -7.22 10.81 -0.46
CA ILE A 35 -7.05 12.26 -0.29
C ILE A 35 -8.39 12.98 -0.50
N LEU A 36 -9.15 12.59 -1.54
CA LEU A 36 -10.47 13.15 -1.79
C LEU A 36 -11.46 12.81 -0.68
N ALA A 37 -11.41 11.59 -0.14
CA ALA A 37 -12.25 11.19 0.98
C ALA A 37 -11.96 12.04 2.23
N VAL A 38 -10.69 12.21 2.60
CA VAL A 38 -10.28 13.09 3.70
C VAL A 38 -10.74 14.53 3.47
N ARG A 39 -10.52 15.07 2.27
CA ARG A 39 -10.98 16.41 1.92
C ARG A 39 -12.50 16.55 2.05
N THR A 40 -13.25 15.55 1.60
CA THR A 40 -14.72 15.52 1.65
C THR A 40 -15.22 15.55 3.09
N LEU A 41 -14.56 14.77 3.98
CA LEU A 41 -14.84 14.76 5.42
C LEU A 41 -14.58 16.12 6.07
N ILE A 42 -13.44 16.75 5.78
CA ILE A 42 -13.08 18.08 6.31
C ILE A 42 -14.08 19.15 5.86
N VAL A 43 -14.55 19.08 4.62
CA VAL A 43 -15.53 20.03 4.06
C VAL A 43 -16.96 19.73 4.52
N GLY A 44 -17.23 18.56 5.11
CA GLY A 44 -18.56 18.16 5.57
C GLY A 44 -19.52 17.75 4.45
N LYS A 45 -18.99 17.25 3.32
CA LYS A 45 -19.82 16.70 2.23
C LYS A 45 -20.14 15.23 2.50
N GLU A 46 -21.35 14.78 2.13
CA GLU A 46 -21.73 13.37 2.27
C GLU A 46 -21.01 12.44 1.27
N ASN A 47 -20.68 12.96 0.09
CA ASN A 47 -20.23 12.15 -1.04
C ASN A 47 -18.86 12.60 -1.53
N VAL A 48 -17.97 11.62 -1.72
CA VAL A 48 -16.68 11.85 -2.37
C VAL A 48 -16.91 12.05 -3.86
N GLU A 49 -16.55 13.23 -4.36
CA GLU A 49 -16.83 13.65 -5.74
C GLU A 49 -15.60 14.22 -6.42
N ILE A 50 -15.45 13.94 -7.71
CA ILE A 50 -14.41 14.51 -8.56
C ILE A 50 -14.92 14.65 -10.00
N PHE A 51 -14.58 15.76 -10.67
CA PHE A 51 -14.98 16.03 -12.07
C PHE A 51 -16.49 15.87 -12.34
N GLY A 52 -17.34 16.28 -11.38
CA GLY A 52 -18.79 16.14 -11.48
C GLY A 52 -19.32 14.71 -11.36
N ARG A 53 -18.50 13.77 -10.86
CA ARG A 53 -18.87 12.36 -10.67
C ARG A 53 -18.65 11.93 -9.22
N ARG A 54 -19.57 11.10 -8.70
CA ARG A 54 -19.49 10.50 -7.36
C ARG A 54 -18.63 9.23 -7.38
N ILE A 55 -17.77 9.09 -6.38
CA ILE A 55 -16.99 7.87 -6.12
C ILE A 55 -17.80 6.98 -5.17
N SER A 56 -17.88 5.69 -5.47
CA SER A 56 -18.63 4.75 -4.63
C SER A 56 -17.92 4.53 -3.28
N TYR A 57 -18.71 4.36 -2.22
CA TYR A 57 -18.17 4.04 -0.89
C TYR A 57 -17.32 2.75 -0.88
N ARG A 58 -17.68 1.79 -1.74
CA ARG A 58 -16.92 0.56 -1.96
C ARG A 58 -15.51 0.84 -2.47
N ALA A 59 -15.34 1.78 -3.40
CA ALA A 59 -14.03 2.16 -3.91
C ALA A 59 -13.18 2.85 -2.83
N VAL A 60 -13.80 3.64 -1.95
CA VAL A 60 -13.12 4.26 -0.79
C VAL A 60 -12.65 3.19 0.20
N ASN A 61 -13.54 2.31 0.64
CA ASN A 61 -13.20 1.23 1.58
C ASN A 61 -12.15 0.27 1.02
N LYS A 62 -12.26 -0.06 -0.27
CA LYS A 62 -11.23 -0.88 -0.92
C LYS A 62 -9.90 -0.15 -0.93
N SER A 63 -9.89 1.14 -1.26
CA SER A 63 -8.66 1.93 -1.26
C SER A 63 -8.02 1.93 0.12
N LEU A 64 -8.83 2.10 1.17
CA LEU A 64 -8.38 2.05 2.55
C LEU A 64 -7.75 0.69 2.90
N ALA A 65 -8.44 -0.41 2.59
CA ALA A 65 -7.95 -1.76 2.85
C ALA A 65 -6.61 -2.03 2.15
N VAL A 66 -6.46 -1.60 0.89
CA VAL A 66 -5.23 -1.78 0.12
C VAL A 66 -4.05 -1.04 0.76
N VAL A 67 -4.27 0.21 1.21
CA VAL A 67 -3.22 0.98 1.88
C VAL A 67 -2.82 0.35 3.21
N PHE A 68 -3.79 -0.07 4.03
CA PHE A 68 -3.48 -0.72 5.31
C PHE A 68 -2.76 -2.05 5.15
N ILE A 69 -3.19 -2.90 4.21
CA ILE A 69 -2.51 -4.18 3.94
C ILE A 69 -1.09 -3.90 3.43
N GLY A 70 -0.90 -2.92 2.54
CA GLY A 70 0.42 -2.54 2.04
C GLY A 70 1.35 -2.04 3.16
N LEU A 71 0.86 -1.14 4.02
CA LEU A 71 1.60 -0.66 5.18
C LEU A 71 1.96 -1.82 6.13
N PHE A 72 1.02 -2.71 6.42
CA PHE A 72 1.26 -3.86 7.28
C PHE A 72 2.36 -4.77 6.72
N VAL A 73 2.34 -5.06 5.42
CA VAL A 73 3.36 -5.88 4.75
C VAL A 73 4.73 -5.22 4.81
N VAL A 74 4.82 -3.91 4.53
CA VAL A 74 6.08 -3.17 4.57
C VAL A 74 6.64 -3.09 6.00
N ILE A 75 5.81 -2.77 6.98
CA ILE A 75 6.24 -2.64 8.38
C ILE A 75 6.69 -4.00 8.92
N SER A 76 5.90 -5.05 8.74
CA SER A 76 6.25 -6.40 9.19
C SER A 76 7.48 -6.93 8.48
N GLY A 77 7.59 -6.76 7.16
CA GLY A 77 8.77 -7.14 6.38
C GLY A 77 10.04 -6.42 6.84
N THR A 78 9.96 -5.10 7.07
CA THR A 78 11.08 -4.29 7.56
C THR A 78 11.51 -4.75 8.95
N MET A 79 10.56 -5.01 9.85
CA MET A 79 10.85 -5.50 11.20
C MET A 79 11.53 -6.87 11.18
N ILE A 80 11.01 -7.83 10.41
CA ILE A 80 11.61 -9.16 10.32
C ILE A 80 13.02 -9.06 9.70
N LEU A 81 13.19 -8.26 8.64
CA LEU A 81 14.50 -8.07 8.02
C LEU A 81 15.50 -7.40 8.96
N SER A 82 15.06 -6.47 9.82
CA SER A 82 15.92 -5.84 10.83
C SER A 82 16.47 -6.83 11.86
N LEU A 83 15.72 -7.90 12.14
CA LEU A 83 16.17 -8.97 13.03
C LEU A 83 17.14 -9.93 12.32
N THR A 84 16.92 -10.19 11.03
CA THR A 84 17.77 -11.12 10.26
C THR A 84 19.05 -10.48 9.75
N GLU A 85 19.08 -9.16 9.58
CA GLU A 85 20.18 -8.39 9.00
C GLU A 85 20.68 -7.30 9.97
N PRO A 86 21.17 -7.68 11.17
CA PRO A 86 21.49 -6.73 12.24
C PRO A 86 22.66 -5.79 11.91
N ALA A 87 23.44 -6.10 10.87
CA ALA A 87 24.57 -5.26 10.43
C ALA A 87 24.14 -4.09 9.53
N GLN A 88 22.88 -4.02 9.10
CA GLN A 88 22.38 -3.02 8.17
C GLN A 88 21.62 -1.90 8.90
N ASP A 89 21.75 -0.68 8.39
CA ASP A 89 21.00 0.47 8.90
C ASP A 89 19.48 0.32 8.63
N PHE A 90 18.65 0.68 9.60
CA PHE A 90 17.20 0.53 9.52
C PHE A 90 16.61 1.23 8.28
N LEU A 91 17.13 2.42 7.96
CA LEU A 91 16.63 3.19 6.81
C LEU A 91 16.99 2.51 5.48
N THR A 92 18.12 1.80 5.43
CA THR A 92 18.49 0.94 4.29
C THR A 92 17.55 -0.26 4.17
N ILE A 93 17.23 -0.93 5.28
CA ILE A 93 16.30 -2.07 5.28
C ILE A 93 14.90 -1.64 4.84
N LEU A 94 14.42 -0.50 5.35
CA LEU A 94 13.14 0.09 4.93
C LEU A 94 13.14 0.42 3.43
N PHE A 95 14.23 0.99 2.92
CA PHE A 95 14.37 1.29 1.49
C PHE A 95 14.24 0.03 0.62
N GLU A 96 14.95 -1.04 0.97
CA GLU A 96 14.90 -2.31 0.25
C GLU A 96 13.52 -2.96 0.33
N THR A 97 12.90 -2.95 1.51
CA THR A 97 11.57 -3.55 1.73
C THR A 97 10.51 -2.82 0.90
N VAL A 98 10.55 -1.49 0.88
CA VAL A 98 9.60 -0.68 0.11
C VAL A 98 9.87 -0.81 -1.39
N SER A 99 11.13 -0.86 -1.82
CA SER A 99 11.49 -1.12 -3.21
C SER A 99 10.99 -2.49 -3.68
N ALA A 100 11.12 -3.53 -2.83
CA ALA A 100 10.59 -4.86 -3.09
C ALA A 100 9.05 -4.84 -3.19
N PHE A 101 8.36 -4.24 -2.23
CA PHE A 101 6.89 -4.13 -2.24
C PHE A 101 6.37 -3.33 -3.43
N GLY A 102 7.02 -2.21 -3.76
CA GLY A 102 6.70 -1.40 -4.93
C GLY A 102 7.13 -2.03 -6.27
N THR A 103 7.89 -3.14 -6.22
CA THR A 103 8.61 -3.72 -7.35
C THR A 103 9.36 -2.67 -8.17
N VAL A 104 10.05 -1.75 -7.48
CA VAL A 104 10.73 -0.59 -8.09
C VAL A 104 12.10 -1.00 -8.63
N GLY A 105 12.80 -1.88 -7.90
CA GLY A 105 14.10 -2.41 -8.32
C GLY A 105 15.30 -1.53 -7.97
N LEU A 106 15.09 -0.44 -7.22
CA LEU A 106 16.19 0.35 -6.65
C LEU A 106 16.74 -0.34 -5.40
N SER A 107 18.05 -0.22 -5.18
CA SER A 107 18.74 -0.78 -4.02
C SER A 107 19.81 0.20 -3.51
N LEU A 108 20.07 0.15 -2.21
CA LEU A 108 21.20 0.85 -1.58
C LEU A 108 22.44 -0.06 -1.42
N GLY A 109 22.45 -1.23 -2.06
CA GLY A 109 23.56 -2.19 -2.06
C GLY A 109 23.42 -3.32 -1.04
N MET A 110 22.31 -3.40 -0.31
CA MET A 110 22.07 -4.47 0.66
C MET A 110 21.75 -5.81 -0.03
N THR A 111 21.13 -5.79 -1.22
CA THR A 111 20.61 -7.01 -1.87
C THR A 111 21.67 -8.07 -2.15
N SER A 112 22.92 -7.68 -2.41
CA SER A 112 24.04 -8.59 -2.72
C SER A 112 24.59 -9.32 -1.51
N SER A 113 24.48 -8.73 -0.31
CA SER A 113 25.02 -9.25 0.95
C SER A 113 23.98 -9.90 1.86
N MET A 114 22.73 -9.98 1.39
CA MET A 114 21.60 -10.45 2.18
C MET A 114 21.67 -11.96 2.47
N SER A 115 21.27 -12.34 3.69
CA SER A 115 21.16 -13.73 4.11
C SER A 115 20.12 -14.50 3.28
N ASN A 116 20.18 -15.83 3.31
CA ASN A 116 19.22 -16.68 2.62
C ASN A 116 17.78 -16.46 3.11
N ILE A 117 17.61 -16.18 4.41
CA ILE A 117 16.30 -15.90 5.01
C ILE A 117 15.79 -14.54 4.53
N GLY A 118 16.64 -13.50 4.53
CA GLY A 118 16.29 -12.18 4.02
C GLY A 118 15.89 -12.21 2.54
N LYS A 119 16.60 -13.00 1.71
CA LYS A 119 16.26 -13.22 0.29
C LYS A 119 14.86 -13.80 0.12
N ILE A 120 14.51 -14.84 0.89
CA ILE A 120 13.17 -15.44 0.83
C ILE A 120 12.10 -14.40 1.20
N LEU A 121 12.31 -13.61 2.25
CA LEU A 121 11.39 -12.56 2.66
C LEU A 121 11.15 -11.53 1.56
N ILE A 122 12.22 -10.99 0.96
CA ILE A 122 12.13 -10.02 -0.13
C ILE A 122 11.41 -10.60 -1.36
N ILE A 123 11.66 -11.86 -1.72
CA ILE A 123 10.94 -12.54 -2.82
C ILE A 123 9.43 -12.55 -2.54
N PHE A 124 9.02 -12.92 -1.33
CA PHE A 124 7.61 -12.88 -0.94
C PHE A 124 7.05 -11.45 -0.94
N THR A 125 7.80 -10.46 -0.46
CA THR A 125 7.40 -9.05 -0.49
C THR A 125 7.19 -8.55 -1.92
N MET A 126 8.07 -8.91 -2.86
CA MET A 126 7.91 -8.60 -4.30
C MET A 126 6.66 -9.26 -4.88
N PHE A 127 6.45 -10.54 -4.57
CA PHE A 127 5.30 -11.29 -5.06
C PHE A 127 3.99 -10.67 -4.55
N ILE A 128 3.90 -10.37 -3.26
CA ILE A 128 2.72 -9.72 -2.65
C ILE A 128 2.50 -8.34 -3.26
N GLY A 129 3.56 -7.55 -3.40
CA GLY A 129 3.50 -6.21 -4.01
C GLY A 129 2.95 -6.24 -5.43
N ARG A 130 3.37 -7.21 -6.23
CA ARG A 130 2.89 -7.36 -7.61
C ARG A 130 1.51 -8.01 -7.70
N VAL A 131 1.33 -9.17 -7.09
CA VAL A 131 0.09 -9.96 -7.16
C VAL A 131 -1.05 -9.24 -6.47
N GLY A 132 -0.80 -8.57 -5.34
CA GLY A 132 -1.82 -7.78 -4.64
C GLY A 132 -2.52 -6.80 -5.58
N SER A 133 -1.77 -6.10 -6.45
CA SER A 133 -2.33 -5.19 -7.44
C SER A 133 -3.25 -5.86 -8.47
N LEU A 134 -2.92 -7.09 -8.90
CA LEU A 134 -3.70 -7.92 -9.81
C LEU A 134 -4.94 -8.51 -9.12
N THR A 135 -4.78 -9.03 -7.90
CA THR A 135 -5.88 -9.60 -7.11
C THR A 135 -6.94 -8.55 -6.81
N ILE A 136 -6.53 -7.31 -6.50
CA ILE A 136 -7.45 -6.17 -6.31
C ILE A 136 -8.25 -5.90 -7.58
N LEU A 137 -7.61 -5.93 -8.76
CA LEU A 137 -8.27 -5.72 -10.05
C LEU A 137 -9.32 -6.82 -10.29
N LEU A 138 -8.95 -8.09 -10.09
CA LEU A 138 -9.86 -9.23 -10.25
C LEU A 138 -11.00 -9.21 -9.22
N ALA A 139 -10.71 -8.84 -7.97
CA ALA A 139 -11.72 -8.69 -6.93
C ALA A 139 -12.65 -7.49 -7.19
N LEU A 140 -12.25 -6.48 -7.97
CA LEU A 140 -13.17 -5.43 -8.44
C LEU A 140 -14.12 -5.96 -9.53
N ALA A 141 -13.68 -6.95 -10.31
CA ALA A 141 -14.49 -7.58 -11.35
C ALA A 141 -15.44 -8.66 -10.80
N SER A 142 -15.21 -9.16 -9.58
CA SER A 142 -16.03 -10.22 -8.99
C SER A 142 -17.33 -9.68 -8.39
N ASN A 143 -18.45 -10.26 -8.81
CA ASN A 143 -19.81 -9.87 -8.44
C ASN A 143 -20.06 -9.93 -6.93
N GLU A 144 -20.71 -8.89 -6.41
CA GLU A 144 -21.11 -8.85 -5.02
C GLU A 144 -22.32 -9.73 -4.72
N LYS A 145 -22.24 -10.46 -3.61
CA LYS A 145 -23.43 -11.02 -2.96
C LYS A 145 -24.13 -9.90 -2.20
N LYS A 146 -25.28 -9.44 -2.70
CA LYS A 146 -26.15 -8.52 -1.95
C LYS A 146 -26.57 -9.20 -0.64
N SER A 147 -26.33 -8.55 0.50
CA SER A 147 -26.91 -9.00 1.76
C SER A 147 -28.43 -8.85 1.69
N LEU A 148 -29.16 -9.90 2.09
CA LEU A 148 -30.63 -9.91 2.11
C LEU A 148 -31.22 -9.24 3.37
N TYR A 149 -30.38 -8.99 4.38
CA TYR A 149 -30.76 -8.33 5.62
C TYR A 149 -29.58 -7.51 6.19
N ASN A 150 -29.86 -6.50 7.01
CA ASN A 150 -28.87 -5.68 7.71
C ASN A 150 -29.07 -5.83 9.23
N TYR A 151 -27.96 -5.86 9.97
CA TYR A 151 -27.98 -5.77 11.43
C TYR A 151 -28.27 -4.32 11.88
N PRO A 152 -28.79 -4.10 13.10
CA PRO A 152 -28.97 -2.76 13.64
C PRO A 152 -27.64 -2.01 13.71
N GLU A 153 -27.66 -0.72 13.36
CA GLU A 153 -26.47 0.14 13.44
C GLU A 153 -26.19 0.53 14.90
N GLU A 154 -24.95 0.31 15.33
CA GLU A 154 -24.47 0.76 16.64
C GLU A 154 -23.57 1.99 16.48
N LYS A 155 -23.84 3.04 17.25
CA LYS A 155 -23.03 4.26 17.25
C LYS A 155 -21.81 4.06 18.12
N VAL A 156 -20.69 3.69 17.51
CA VAL A 156 -19.39 3.63 18.18
C VAL A 156 -18.74 5.00 18.12
N ILE A 157 -18.29 5.51 19.27
CA ILE A 157 -17.52 6.76 19.34
C ILE A 157 -16.14 6.48 18.74
N VAL A 158 -15.84 7.13 17.63
CA VAL A 158 -14.51 7.15 17.01
C VAL A 158 -14.02 8.60 17.13
N GLY A 159 -12.85 8.78 17.74
CA GLY A 159 -12.28 10.09 18.06
C GLY A 159 -11.91 10.91 16.83
#